data_AF-A0A7V1BXU8-F1
#
_entry.id   AF-A0A7V1BXU8-F1
#
_cell.length_a   1.000
_cell.length_b   1.000
_cell.length_c   1.000
_cell.angle_alpha   90.00
_cell.angle_beta   90.00
_cell.angle_gamma   90.00
#
_symmetry.space_group_name_H-M   'P 1'
#
loop_
_entity.id
_entity.type
_entity.pdbx_description
1 polymer ?
#
loop_
_entity_poly.entity_id
_entity_poly.type
_entity_poly.pdbx_seq_one_letter_code
_entity_poly.pdbx_strand_id
1 'polypeptide(L)'
;LITSLLLIRDVINISVSDKTSLAAAESDTAVYTPDISANSIMAYSHIVEKNPFGPPLVFRSLISTQKLVSQSSSHSDLVLIGTVTGPDELSYAVFKDNSQPSQNKQRVFSFGKEVFNYGTLTRIEKDSVEITQGGTSFTVPLIKLTKIQHSKARSGTSNLKFVTKIDDNQYLLDQRRVQRAIANPQQIMTDARLLPNIVNGQQEGFRIMEVKPGGIYDSLGLLNSDILLRINGLDLSGPEAAVQTMSALKGMKKINLDIIRAGSSMSLGYQME
;
A
#
# COMPACT_ATOMS: atom_id res chain seq x y z
N LEU A 1 -63.91 -1.59 8.33
CA LEU A 1 -63.28 -2.79 7.72
C LEU A 1 -63.08 -2.48 6.24
N ILE A 2 -61.85 -2.07 5.89
CA ILE A 2 -61.13 -2.08 4.59
C ILE A 2 -61.91 -1.96 3.26
N THR A 3 -61.61 -0.91 2.49
CA THR A 3 -61.53 -0.85 1.00
C THR A 3 -60.60 0.34 0.65
N SER A 4 -59.37 0.22 0.16
CA SER A 4 -58.82 -0.27 -1.12
C SER A 4 -59.11 0.60 -2.35
N LEU A 5 -58.02 1.12 -2.94
CA LEU A 5 -57.64 1.08 -4.37
C LEU A 5 -57.75 2.34 -5.28
N LEU A 6 -56.55 2.73 -5.78
CA LEU A 6 -56.12 3.22 -7.12
C LEU A 6 -56.83 4.38 -7.83
N LEU A 7 -56.01 5.25 -8.46
CA LEU A 7 -56.02 5.63 -9.91
C LEU A 7 -55.02 6.80 -10.13
N ILE A 8 -53.84 6.55 -10.70
CA ILE A 8 -53.48 6.75 -12.12
C ILE A 8 -53.95 8.11 -12.67
N ARG A 9 -53.01 8.99 -13.00
CA ARG A 9 -53.26 10.07 -13.95
C ARG A 9 -52.06 10.23 -14.87
N ASP A 10 -52.29 9.90 -16.13
CA ASP A 10 -51.37 10.07 -17.23
C ASP A 10 -52.07 10.81 -18.38
N VAL A 11 -51.25 11.56 -19.11
CA VAL A 11 -51.38 12.12 -20.46
C VAL A 11 -52.47 13.17 -20.80
N ILE A 12 -52.00 14.21 -21.52
CA ILE A 12 -52.43 14.72 -22.84
C ILE A 12 -52.48 16.27 -22.82
N ASN A 13 -52.06 17.04 -23.83
CA ASN A 13 -51.16 17.00 -24.98
C ASN A 13 -51.50 18.29 -25.76
N ILE A 14 -50.49 18.99 -26.30
CA ILE A 14 -50.50 19.79 -27.55
C ILE A 14 -51.48 20.99 -27.71
N SER A 15 -50.95 22.14 -28.14
CA SER A 15 -51.04 22.63 -29.54
C SER A 15 -50.62 24.11 -29.64
N VAL A 16 -49.47 24.45 -30.26
CA VAL A 16 -49.26 24.90 -31.67
C VAL A 16 -49.78 26.31 -32.01
N SER A 17 -48.85 27.17 -32.43
CA SER A 17 -48.92 28.06 -33.62
C SER A 17 -47.71 28.99 -33.62
N ASP A 18 -47.18 29.52 -34.72
CA ASP A 18 -47.03 29.10 -36.12
C ASP A 18 -46.15 30.21 -36.75
N LYS A 19 -45.32 29.87 -37.74
CA LYS A 19 -44.78 30.73 -38.82
C LYS A 19 -43.60 31.73 -38.60
N THR A 20 -42.44 31.29 -39.12
CA THR A 20 -41.73 31.80 -40.32
C THR A 20 -41.18 33.25 -40.40
N SER A 21 -39.85 33.40 -40.28
CA SER A 21 -38.86 33.82 -41.33
C SER A 21 -37.77 34.83 -40.92
N LEU A 22 -36.59 34.62 -41.54
CA LEU A 22 -35.44 35.51 -41.78
C LEU A 22 -34.27 35.57 -40.76
N ALA A 23 -33.21 34.83 -41.15
CA ALA A 23 -31.80 35.23 -41.26
C ALA A 23 -30.97 35.74 -40.05
N ALA A 24 -29.80 35.12 -39.93
CA ALA A 24 -28.51 35.58 -39.39
C ALA A 24 -28.29 35.57 -37.87
N ALA A 25 -27.68 34.48 -37.38
CA ALA A 25 -26.43 34.49 -36.61
C ALA A 25 -26.10 33.05 -36.19
N GLU A 26 -25.12 32.42 -36.85
CA GLU A 26 -24.44 31.24 -36.29
C GLU A 26 -23.58 31.73 -35.11
N SER A 27 -24.13 31.66 -33.90
CA SER A 27 -23.34 31.69 -32.67
C SER A 27 -23.10 30.25 -32.25
N ASP A 28 -21.94 29.73 -32.65
CA ASP A 28 -21.37 28.47 -32.18
C ASP A 28 -20.98 28.64 -30.69
N THR A 29 -21.97 28.57 -29.81
CA THR A 29 -21.72 28.40 -28.37
C THR A 29 -21.37 26.95 -28.11
N ALA A 30 -20.13 26.59 -28.42
CA ALA A 30 -19.51 25.40 -27.86
C ALA A 30 -19.50 25.54 -26.34
N VAL A 31 -20.29 24.69 -25.69
CA VAL A 31 -20.32 24.51 -24.24
C VAL A 31 -18.92 24.12 -23.78
N TYR A 32 -18.27 25.03 -23.05
CA TYR A 32 -17.00 24.74 -22.37
C TYR A 32 -17.26 23.80 -21.20
N THR A 33 -17.01 22.51 -21.41
CA THR A 33 -16.73 21.56 -20.33
C THR A 33 -15.23 21.59 -20.05
N PRO A 34 -14.77 21.86 -18.82
CA PRO A 34 -13.36 21.73 -18.50
C PRO A 34 -13.00 20.24 -18.53
N ASP A 35 -12.35 19.81 -19.61
CA ASP A 35 -11.72 18.50 -19.69
C ASP A 35 -10.57 18.44 -18.67
N ILE A 36 -10.62 17.46 -17.78
CA ILE A 36 -9.70 17.26 -16.65
C ILE A 36 -8.31 16.78 -17.14
N SER A 37 -8.06 16.80 -18.46
CA SER A 37 -6.75 16.62 -19.09
C SER A 37 -5.84 17.85 -19.03
N ALA A 38 -6.26 18.94 -18.38
CA ALA A 38 -5.53 20.23 -18.28
C ALA A 38 -4.13 20.17 -17.64
N ASN A 39 -3.73 19.03 -17.05
CA ASN A 39 -2.36 18.78 -16.58
C ASN A 39 -1.56 17.80 -17.46
N SER A 40 -2.02 17.50 -18.68
CA SER A 40 -1.26 16.67 -19.62
C SER A 40 -0.29 17.53 -20.44
N ILE A 41 0.99 17.15 -20.42
CA ILE A 41 2.03 17.83 -21.20
C ILE A 41 1.75 17.84 -22.70
N MET A 42 0.88 16.93 -23.18
CA MET A 42 0.45 16.82 -24.56
C MET A 42 -0.38 18.03 -25.03
N ALA A 43 -1.09 18.72 -24.13
CA ALA A 43 -1.86 19.92 -24.45
C ALA A 43 -0.97 21.10 -24.90
N TYR A 44 0.31 21.09 -24.53
CA TYR A 44 1.30 22.11 -24.90
C TYR A 44 2.13 21.74 -26.14
N SER A 45 1.84 20.60 -26.78
CA SER A 45 2.56 20.09 -27.97
C SER A 45 2.71 21.14 -29.06
N HIS A 46 1.61 21.81 -29.39
CA HIS A 46 1.57 22.80 -30.47
C HIS A 46 2.44 24.04 -30.20
N ILE A 47 2.66 24.41 -28.93
CA ILE A 47 3.51 25.55 -28.55
C ILE A 47 5.00 25.19 -28.70
N VAL A 48 5.36 23.94 -28.39
CA VAL A 48 6.75 23.46 -28.46
C VAL A 48 7.16 23.15 -29.90
N GLU A 49 6.25 22.60 -30.71
CA GLU A 49 6.51 22.37 -32.14
C GLU A 49 6.68 23.70 -32.90
N LYS A 50 5.92 24.72 -32.53
CA LYS A 50 6.04 26.08 -33.08
C LYS A 50 6.85 26.99 -32.17
N ASN A 51 7.97 26.49 -31.66
CA ASN A 51 8.86 27.20 -30.74
C ASN A 51 9.15 28.63 -31.23
N PRO A 52 8.67 29.68 -30.55
CA PRO A 52 8.89 31.06 -30.99
C PRO A 52 10.22 31.66 -30.50
N PHE A 53 11.00 30.92 -29.70
CA PHE A 53 12.23 31.41 -29.06
C PHE A 53 13.47 30.54 -29.37
N GLY A 54 13.41 29.72 -30.43
CA GLY A 54 14.50 28.85 -30.83
C GLY A 54 14.08 27.89 -31.95
N PRO A 55 14.95 26.94 -32.34
CA PRO A 55 14.60 25.95 -33.34
C PRO A 55 13.41 25.08 -32.89
N PRO A 56 12.56 24.62 -33.83
CA PRO A 56 11.37 23.83 -33.50
C PRO A 56 11.77 22.50 -32.87
N LEU A 57 11.09 22.14 -31.77
CA LEU A 57 11.34 20.89 -31.05
C LEU A 57 10.22 19.90 -31.39
N VAL A 58 10.60 18.67 -31.75
CA VAL A 58 9.64 17.60 -32.08
C VAL A 58 9.45 16.70 -30.86
N PHE A 59 8.21 16.59 -30.37
CA PHE A 59 7.90 15.63 -29.32
C PHE A 59 7.87 14.21 -29.90
N ARG A 60 8.83 13.37 -29.48
CA ARG A 60 8.75 11.92 -29.72
C ARG A 60 8.13 11.27 -28.51
N SER A 61 6.90 10.78 -28.68
CA SER A 61 6.28 9.94 -27.68
C SER A 61 7.09 8.66 -27.50
N LEU A 62 7.55 8.38 -26.29
CA LEU A 62 8.15 7.08 -25.92
C LEU A 62 7.06 6.00 -25.75
N ILE A 63 5.97 6.08 -26.53
CA ILE A 63 5.07 4.95 -26.69
C ILE A 63 5.88 3.93 -27.49
N SER A 64 6.50 3.03 -26.74
CA SER A 64 6.90 1.72 -27.22
C SER A 64 5.76 1.24 -28.10
N THR A 65 6.01 1.15 -29.40
CA THR A 65 5.22 0.38 -30.33
C THR A 65 4.81 -0.89 -29.61
N GLN A 66 3.54 -0.98 -29.23
CA GLN A 66 2.91 -2.24 -28.88
C GLN A 66 2.82 -3.03 -30.18
N LYS A 67 3.97 -3.52 -30.62
CA LYS A 67 4.02 -4.85 -31.20
C LYS A 67 3.35 -5.72 -30.14
N LEU A 68 2.28 -6.41 -30.53
CA LEU A 68 1.78 -7.56 -29.78
C LEU A 68 2.95 -8.53 -29.63
N VAL A 69 3.77 -8.28 -28.63
CA VAL A 69 4.68 -9.24 -28.05
C VAL A 69 3.84 -9.76 -26.92
N SER A 70 3.29 -10.96 -27.14
CA SER A 70 2.82 -11.85 -26.11
C SER A 70 3.72 -11.64 -24.89
N GLN A 71 3.20 -10.97 -23.86
CA GLN A 71 3.93 -10.79 -22.62
C GLN A 71 4.28 -12.20 -22.15
N SER A 72 5.53 -12.60 -22.31
CA SER A 72 6.12 -13.60 -21.43
C SER A 72 6.15 -12.93 -20.07
N SER A 73 5.02 -13.00 -19.37
CA SER A 73 4.93 -12.69 -17.95
C SER A 73 6.05 -13.50 -17.32
N SER A 74 7.01 -12.81 -16.70
CA SER A 74 8.04 -13.48 -15.93
C SER A 74 7.30 -14.29 -14.87
N HIS A 75 7.28 -15.61 -15.00
CA HIS A 75 6.54 -16.51 -14.11
C HIS A 75 6.99 -16.38 -12.63
N SER A 76 8.08 -15.63 -12.38
CA SER A 76 8.59 -15.26 -11.05
C SER A 76 7.62 -14.46 -10.19
N ASP A 77 6.66 -13.76 -10.80
CA ASP A 77 5.81 -12.81 -10.09
C ASP A 77 4.50 -13.45 -9.59
N LEU A 78 4.21 -14.68 -10.05
CA LEU A 78 3.06 -15.46 -9.60
C LEU A 78 3.43 -16.30 -8.37
N VAL A 79 2.72 -16.05 -7.27
CA VAL A 79 2.95 -16.73 -5.99
C VAL A 79 1.77 -17.64 -5.67
N LEU A 80 2.04 -18.94 -5.47
CA LEU A 80 1.06 -19.89 -4.96
C LEU A 80 1.02 -19.83 -3.41
N ILE A 81 -0.14 -19.45 -2.87
CA ILE A 81 -0.38 -19.27 -1.42
C ILE A 81 -0.97 -20.54 -0.81
N GLY A 82 -1.81 -21.26 -1.53
CA GLY A 82 -2.52 -22.43 -1.01
C GLY A 82 -3.13 -23.28 -2.10
N THR A 83 -3.27 -24.58 -1.84
CA THR A 83 -4.01 -25.53 -2.67
C THR A 83 -5.00 -26.30 -1.82
N VAL A 84 -6.13 -26.67 -2.42
CA VAL A 84 -7.10 -27.62 -1.91
C VAL A 84 -7.23 -28.69 -2.97
N THR A 85 -6.78 -29.90 -2.66
CA THR A 85 -6.77 -31.04 -3.59
C THR A 85 -7.98 -31.93 -3.34
N GLY A 86 -8.75 -32.22 -4.38
CA GLY A 86 -9.87 -33.16 -4.39
C GLY A 86 -10.11 -33.71 -5.80
N PRO A 87 -11.31 -34.20 -6.13
CA PRO A 87 -11.74 -34.35 -7.52
C PRO A 87 -11.56 -33.04 -8.32
N ASP A 88 -11.43 -33.10 -9.64
CA ASP A 88 -11.13 -31.92 -10.47
C ASP A 88 -12.08 -30.74 -10.23
N GLU A 89 -13.37 -31.01 -10.02
CA GLU A 89 -14.41 -30.02 -9.73
C GLU A 89 -14.31 -29.39 -8.33
N LEU A 90 -13.60 -30.06 -7.40
CA LEU A 90 -13.41 -29.64 -6.01
C LEU A 90 -11.98 -29.18 -5.73
N SER A 91 -11.13 -29.13 -6.76
CA SER A 91 -9.74 -28.70 -6.63
C SER A 91 -9.59 -27.21 -6.91
N TYR A 92 -8.93 -26.51 -5.98
CA TYR A 92 -8.73 -25.07 -6.05
C TYR A 92 -7.30 -24.67 -5.67
N ALA A 93 -6.81 -23.61 -6.29
CA ALA A 93 -5.54 -22.99 -5.99
C ALA A 93 -5.70 -21.50 -5.73
N VAL A 94 -4.97 -20.98 -4.74
CA VAL A 94 -5.00 -19.57 -4.33
C VAL A 94 -3.69 -18.92 -4.75
N PHE A 95 -3.79 -17.92 -5.62
CA PHE A 95 -2.64 -17.21 -6.17
C PHE A 95 -2.63 -15.74 -5.76
N LYS A 96 -1.43 -15.18 -5.68
CA LYS A 96 -1.18 -13.75 -5.60
C LYS A 96 -0.27 -13.33 -6.74
N ASP A 97 -0.68 -12.29 -7.45
CA ASP A 97 0.13 -11.65 -8.48
C ASP A 97 0.93 -10.49 -7.87
N ASN A 98 2.25 -10.56 -7.98
CA ASN A 98 3.17 -9.54 -7.47
C ASN A 98 3.66 -8.56 -8.55
N SER A 99 3.18 -8.68 -9.80
CA SER A 99 3.57 -7.81 -10.92
C SER A 99 3.15 -6.35 -10.73
N GLN A 100 2.10 -6.10 -9.92
CA GLN A 100 1.57 -4.76 -9.61
C GLN A 100 1.44 -4.58 -8.08
N PRO A 101 2.48 -4.12 -7.37
CA PRO A 101 2.51 -4.06 -5.90
C PRO A 101 1.45 -3.14 -5.28
N SER A 102 0.91 -2.18 -6.03
CA SER A 102 -0.18 -1.29 -5.59
C SER A 102 -1.56 -1.97 -5.57
N GLN A 103 -1.72 -3.11 -6.24
CA GLN A 103 -2.99 -3.83 -6.37
C GLN A 103 -2.83 -5.27 -5.90
N ASN A 104 -2.34 -5.48 -4.68
CA ASN A 104 -2.12 -6.78 -4.04
C ASN A 104 -3.37 -7.69 -4.12
N LYS A 105 -3.55 -8.38 -5.25
CA LYS A 105 -4.77 -9.08 -5.66
C LYS A 105 -4.55 -10.57 -5.45
N GLN A 106 -5.09 -11.08 -4.35
CA GLN A 106 -5.20 -12.52 -4.09
C GLN A 106 -6.50 -13.05 -4.67
N ARG A 107 -6.45 -14.16 -5.43
CA ARG A 107 -7.64 -14.77 -6.07
C ARG A 107 -7.57 -16.30 -6.04
N VAL A 108 -8.75 -16.92 -6.04
CA VAL A 108 -8.94 -18.37 -6.08
C VAL A 108 -9.26 -18.79 -7.51
N PHE A 109 -8.68 -19.90 -7.96
CA PHE A 109 -8.86 -20.47 -9.28
C PHE A 109 -9.13 -21.97 -9.18
N SER A 110 -10.04 -22.47 -10.01
CA SER A 110 -10.35 -23.89 -10.15
C SER A 110 -9.51 -24.54 -11.26
N PHE A 111 -9.45 -25.86 -11.25
CA PHE A 111 -8.87 -26.65 -12.33
C PHE A 111 -9.42 -26.21 -13.72
N GLY A 112 -8.53 -26.14 -14.71
CA GLY A 112 -8.86 -25.78 -16.09
C GLY A 112 -9.19 -24.30 -16.32
N LYS A 113 -9.07 -23.43 -15.31
CA LYS A 113 -9.27 -21.98 -15.46
C LYS A 113 -7.96 -21.24 -15.72
N GLU A 114 -8.09 -20.10 -16.41
CA GLU A 114 -6.97 -19.21 -16.68
C GLU A 114 -6.58 -18.43 -15.41
N VAL A 115 -5.30 -18.49 -15.06
CA VAL A 115 -4.69 -17.84 -13.91
C VAL A 115 -4.10 -16.50 -14.36
N PHE A 116 -4.88 -15.43 -14.20
CA PHE A 116 -4.54 -14.08 -14.65
C PHE A 116 -4.07 -14.06 -16.12
N ASN A 117 -2.80 -13.78 -16.36
CA ASN A 117 -2.10 -13.71 -17.64
C ASN A 117 -0.90 -14.68 -17.67
N TYR A 118 -0.93 -15.72 -16.83
CA TYR A 118 0.13 -16.72 -16.70
C TYR A 118 -0.22 -18.06 -17.36
N GLY A 119 -1.47 -18.28 -17.80
CA GLY A 119 -1.90 -19.49 -18.51
C GLY A 119 -2.98 -20.30 -17.79
N THR A 120 -3.24 -21.51 -18.27
CA THR A 120 -4.31 -22.38 -17.75
C THR A 120 -3.79 -23.31 -16.67
N LEU A 121 -4.53 -23.41 -15.56
CA LEU A 121 -4.23 -24.33 -14.47
C LEU A 121 -4.55 -25.77 -14.88
N THR A 122 -3.53 -26.55 -15.19
CA THR A 122 -3.66 -27.93 -15.72
C THR A 122 -3.43 -29.00 -14.68
N ARG A 123 -2.82 -28.67 -13.53
CA ARG A 123 -2.64 -29.61 -12.42
C ARG A 123 -2.63 -28.90 -11.08
N ILE A 124 -3.34 -29.45 -10.10
CA ILE A 124 -3.34 -28.97 -8.72
C ILE A 124 -2.86 -30.11 -7.82
N GLU A 125 -1.66 -29.97 -7.28
CA GLU A 125 -1.08 -30.90 -6.33
C GLU A 125 -1.05 -30.28 -4.93
N LYS A 126 -0.68 -31.09 -3.93
CA LYS A 126 -0.65 -30.67 -2.54
C LYS A 126 0.37 -29.56 -2.27
N ASP A 127 1.52 -29.62 -2.94
CA ASP A 127 2.66 -28.74 -2.71
C ASP A 127 3.06 -27.92 -3.95
N SER A 128 2.29 -28.03 -5.04
CA SER A 128 2.62 -27.42 -6.34
C SER A 128 1.41 -27.34 -7.25
N VAL A 129 1.48 -26.49 -8.25
CA VAL A 129 0.53 -26.42 -9.37
C VAL A 129 1.28 -26.36 -10.68
N GLU A 130 0.67 -26.91 -11.73
CA GLU A 130 1.19 -26.80 -13.09
C GLU A 130 0.29 -25.86 -13.90
N ILE A 131 0.92 -24.91 -14.58
CA ILE A 131 0.25 -23.93 -15.41
C ILE A 131 0.84 -24.04 -16.82
N THR A 132 -0.04 -24.09 -17.82
CA THR A 132 0.35 -24.19 -19.22
C THR A 132 0.04 -22.88 -19.94
N GLN A 133 1.05 -22.26 -20.55
CA GLN A 133 0.91 -21.06 -21.37
C GLN A 133 1.49 -21.32 -22.76
N GLY A 134 0.67 -21.16 -23.81
CA GLY A 134 1.13 -21.32 -25.19
C GLY A 134 1.75 -22.69 -25.51
N GLY A 135 1.31 -23.76 -24.82
CA GLY A 135 1.84 -25.12 -24.99
C GLY A 135 3.07 -25.46 -24.15
N THR A 136 3.61 -24.50 -23.38
CA THR A 136 4.70 -24.75 -22.42
C THR A 136 4.13 -24.82 -21.02
N SER A 137 4.40 -25.90 -20.29
CA SER A 137 4.03 -26.04 -18.88
C SER A 137 5.16 -25.58 -17.96
N PHE A 138 4.81 -24.91 -16.87
CA PHE A 138 5.72 -24.60 -15.77
C PHE A 138 5.06 -24.90 -14.42
N THR A 139 5.89 -25.27 -13.44
CA THR A 139 5.44 -25.65 -12.10
C THR A 139 5.66 -24.49 -11.12
N VAL A 140 4.60 -24.09 -10.42
CA VAL A 140 4.68 -23.11 -9.34
C VAL A 140 4.62 -23.87 -8.01
N PRO A 141 5.70 -23.87 -7.20
CA PRO A 141 5.70 -24.52 -5.90
C PRO A 141 4.84 -23.72 -4.91
N LEU A 142 4.13 -24.44 -4.05
CA LEU A 142 3.45 -23.84 -2.91
C LEU A 142 4.52 -23.25 -1.99
N ILE A 143 4.36 -21.98 -1.64
CA ILE A 143 5.20 -21.42 -0.58
C ILE A 143 4.94 -22.25 0.67
N LYS A 144 5.92 -23.06 1.04
CA LYS A 144 6.00 -23.61 2.39
C LYS A 144 6.22 -22.42 3.28
N LEU A 145 5.12 -21.86 3.80
CA LEU A 145 5.14 -21.15 5.05
C LEU A 145 5.71 -22.17 6.04
N THR A 146 7.04 -22.17 6.16
CA THR A 146 7.73 -22.87 7.25
C THR A 146 6.94 -22.45 8.46
N LYS A 147 6.25 -23.42 9.08
CA LYS A 147 5.37 -23.20 10.21
C LYS A 147 6.00 -22.10 11.04
N ILE A 148 5.24 -21.03 11.28
CA ILE A 148 5.48 -20.19 12.45
C ILE A 148 5.39 -21.19 13.60
N GLN A 149 6.54 -21.72 13.99
CA GLN A 149 6.64 -22.64 15.09
C GLN A 149 6.21 -21.80 16.27
N HIS A 150 5.08 -22.14 16.87
CA HIS A 150 4.94 -21.98 18.30
C HIS A 150 6.02 -22.86 18.94
N SER A 151 7.29 -22.46 18.85
CA SER A 151 8.40 -23.11 19.52
C SER A 151 8.33 -22.70 20.98
N LYS A 152 7.49 -23.43 21.72
CA LYS A 152 7.64 -23.56 23.15
C LYS A 152 9.01 -24.21 23.39
N ALA A 153 9.92 -23.41 23.93
CA ALA A 153 11.19 -23.77 24.57
C ALA A 153 12.37 -24.23 23.69
N ARG A 154 13.37 -23.35 23.68
CA ARG A 154 14.83 -23.57 23.84
C ARG A 154 15.69 -23.83 22.59
N SER A 155 16.53 -22.80 22.36
CA SER A 155 17.89 -22.80 21.81
C SER A 155 18.05 -22.76 20.29
N GLY A 156 18.68 -21.67 19.82
CA GLY A 156 19.21 -21.54 18.46
C GLY A 156 19.14 -20.11 17.94
N THR A 157 19.86 -19.20 18.56
CA THR A 157 19.97 -17.78 18.19
C THR A 157 20.56 -17.63 16.77
N SER A 158 19.71 -17.73 15.74
CA SER A 158 19.97 -17.03 14.49
C SER A 158 19.62 -15.57 14.73
N ASN A 159 20.67 -14.82 15.01
CA ASN A 159 20.67 -13.41 15.35
C ASN A 159 20.28 -12.58 14.11
N LEU A 160 19.01 -12.63 13.68
CA LEU A 160 18.45 -11.73 12.67
C LEU A 160 18.10 -10.41 13.37
N LYS A 161 19.16 -9.64 13.61
CA LYS A 161 19.16 -8.34 14.27
C LYS A 161 18.22 -7.38 13.55
N PHE A 162 17.09 -7.04 14.17
CA PHE A 162 16.21 -5.94 13.75
C PHE A 162 16.96 -4.60 13.80
N VAL A 163 17.82 -4.47 14.80
CA VAL A 163 18.72 -3.35 15.00
C VAL A 163 20.15 -3.86 15.04
N THR A 164 20.98 -3.31 14.17
CA THR A 164 22.44 -3.44 14.31
C THR A 164 22.95 -2.21 15.03
N LYS A 165 23.40 -2.37 16.28
CA LYS A 165 24.11 -1.31 17.00
C LYS A 165 25.42 -1.02 16.25
N ILE A 166 25.54 0.20 15.72
CA ILE A 166 26.74 0.71 15.04
C ILE A 166 27.67 1.35 16.07
N ASP A 167 27.10 2.04 17.06
CA ASP A 167 27.80 2.78 18.12
C ASP A 167 26.94 2.87 19.39
N ASP A 168 27.45 3.46 20.48
CA ASP A 168 26.78 3.53 21.79
C ASP A 168 25.36 4.12 21.77
N ASN A 169 25.07 4.96 20.78
CA ASN A 169 23.78 5.60 20.57
C ASN A 169 23.31 5.57 19.10
N GLN A 170 23.95 4.78 18.23
CA GLN A 170 23.58 4.68 16.81
C GLN A 170 23.19 3.27 16.40
N TYR A 171 22.06 3.18 15.69
CA TYR A 171 21.42 1.93 15.33
C TYR A 171 21.02 1.91 13.86
N LEU A 172 21.27 0.78 13.19
CA LEU A 172 20.80 0.50 11.85
C LEU A 172 19.47 -0.26 11.91
N LEU A 173 18.45 0.24 11.22
CA LEU A 173 17.12 -0.35 11.16
C LEU A 173 16.83 -0.90 9.76
N ASP A 174 16.24 -2.10 9.67
CA ASP A 174 15.66 -2.59 8.41
C ASP A 174 14.44 -1.72 8.06
N GLN A 175 14.55 -0.93 6.97
CA GLN A 175 13.51 0.01 6.57
C GLN A 175 12.15 -0.67 6.34
N ARG A 176 12.14 -1.92 5.84
CA ARG A 176 10.90 -2.66 5.56
C ARG A 176 10.19 -3.09 6.84
N ARG A 177 10.92 -3.31 7.94
CA ARG A 177 10.33 -3.59 9.26
C ARG A 177 9.67 -2.34 9.85
N VAL A 178 10.36 -1.20 9.77
CA VAL A 178 9.84 0.09 10.24
C VAL A 178 8.61 0.50 9.43
N GLN A 179 8.64 0.41 8.10
CA GLN A 179 7.48 0.72 7.26
C GLN A 179 6.28 -0.17 7.57
N ARG A 180 6.48 -1.47 7.82
CA ARG A 180 5.40 -2.37 8.25
C ARG A 180 4.83 -2.00 9.61
N ALA A 181 5.66 -1.58 10.56
CA ALA A 181 5.17 -1.11 11.85
C ALA A 181 4.32 0.16 11.67
N ILE A 182 4.81 1.15 10.92
CA ILE A 182 4.08 2.39 10.65
C ILE A 182 2.77 2.13 9.89
N ALA A 183 2.74 1.15 9.00
CA ALA A 183 1.52 0.74 8.29
C ALA A 183 0.49 0.05 9.20
N ASN A 184 0.91 -0.47 10.36
CA ASN A 184 0.05 -1.14 11.34
C ASN A 184 0.04 -0.39 12.69
N PRO A 185 -0.56 0.82 12.75
CA PRO A 185 -0.50 1.67 13.95
C PRO A 185 -1.11 0.99 15.19
N GLN A 186 -2.12 0.13 15.01
CA GLN A 186 -2.72 -0.64 16.11
C GLN A 186 -1.70 -1.56 16.79
N GLN A 187 -0.77 -2.15 16.02
CA GLN A 187 0.26 -3.01 16.58
C GLN A 187 1.27 -2.20 17.40
N ILE A 188 1.70 -1.04 16.90
CA ILE A 188 2.58 -0.13 17.66
C ILE A 188 1.95 0.26 19.00
N MET A 189 0.65 0.51 19.04
CA MET A 189 -0.06 0.87 20.27
C MET A 189 -0.17 -0.29 21.28
N THR A 190 0.03 -1.54 20.84
CA THR A 190 -0.04 -2.74 21.69
C THR A 190 1.32 -3.34 22.03
N ASP A 191 2.39 -2.91 21.35
CA ASP A 191 3.75 -3.39 21.59
C ASP A 191 4.37 -2.83 22.89
N ALA A 192 3.80 -1.76 23.45
CA ALA A 192 4.13 -1.26 24.80
C ALA A 192 2.98 -0.40 25.34
N ARG A 193 2.96 -0.23 26.66
CA ARG A 193 2.09 0.73 27.35
C ARG A 193 2.81 2.06 27.52
N LEU A 194 2.20 3.13 27.01
CA LEU A 194 2.69 4.50 27.19
C LEU A 194 1.89 5.16 28.30
N LEU A 195 2.57 5.50 29.40
CA LEU A 195 1.98 6.24 30.51
C LEU A 195 2.44 7.71 30.45
N PRO A 196 1.54 8.68 30.65
CA PRO A 196 1.95 10.08 30.69
C PRO A 196 2.95 10.30 31.84
N ASN A 197 4.05 11.00 31.55
CA ASN A 197 5.01 11.41 32.57
C ASN A 197 4.74 12.87 32.93
N ILE A 198 4.28 13.14 34.15
CA ILE A 198 3.88 14.49 34.59
C ILE A 198 4.97 15.05 35.50
N VAL A 199 5.50 16.22 35.14
CA VAL A 199 6.49 16.99 35.90
C VAL A 199 5.93 18.40 36.10
N ASN A 200 5.92 18.89 37.35
CA ASN A 200 5.38 20.22 37.68
C ASN A 200 3.94 20.49 37.18
N GLY A 201 3.11 19.44 37.09
CA GLY A 201 1.74 19.54 36.59
C GLY A 201 1.60 19.60 35.07
N GLN A 202 2.71 19.52 34.32
CA GLN A 202 2.72 19.44 32.86
C GLN A 202 3.19 18.06 32.40
N GLN A 203 2.63 17.57 31.30
CA GLN A 203 3.07 16.31 30.72
C GLN A 203 4.38 16.51 29.96
N GLU A 204 5.44 15.89 30.45
CA GLU A 204 6.78 15.85 29.84
C GLU A 204 7.05 14.43 29.34
N GLY A 205 6.49 14.11 28.18
CA GLY A 205 6.73 12.84 27.49
C GLY A 205 5.89 11.66 27.98
N PHE A 206 6.33 10.47 27.60
CA PHE A 206 5.68 9.20 27.91
C PHE A 206 6.65 8.20 28.51
N ARG A 207 6.30 7.62 29.66
CA ARG A 207 7.00 6.48 30.23
C ARG A 207 6.58 5.20 29.52
N ILE A 208 7.55 4.41 29.09
CA ILE A 208 7.36 3.16 28.38
C ILE A 208 7.32 2.00 29.39
N MET A 209 6.26 1.20 29.34
CA MET A 209 6.05 0.05 30.21
C MET A 209 5.56 -1.16 29.42
N GLU A 210 5.74 -2.35 29.99
CA GLU A 210 5.30 -3.62 29.38
C GLU A 210 5.77 -3.76 27.91
N VAL A 211 7.04 -3.44 27.66
CA VAL A 211 7.64 -3.59 26.32
C VAL A 211 7.59 -5.06 25.90
N LYS A 212 6.90 -5.31 24.78
CA LYS A 212 6.75 -6.65 24.21
C LYS A 212 8.03 -7.09 23.50
N PRO A 213 8.57 -8.28 23.81
CA PRO A 213 9.73 -8.82 23.10
C PRO A 213 9.46 -8.97 21.60
N GLY A 214 10.39 -8.51 20.77
CA GLY A 214 10.28 -8.50 19.31
C GLY A 214 9.29 -7.47 18.74
N GLY A 215 8.66 -6.65 19.59
CA GLY A 215 7.85 -5.49 19.20
C GLY A 215 8.74 -4.31 18.76
N ILE A 216 8.11 -3.23 18.28
CA ILE A 216 8.85 -2.08 17.75
C ILE A 216 9.76 -1.40 18.79
N TYR A 217 9.29 -1.22 20.03
CA TYR A 217 10.05 -0.54 21.07
C TYR A 217 11.27 -1.36 21.51
N ASP A 218 11.09 -2.67 21.74
CA ASP A 218 12.19 -3.60 22.03
C ASP A 218 13.22 -3.59 20.90
N SER A 219 12.71 -3.61 19.67
CA SER A 219 13.57 -3.61 18.49
C SER A 219 14.34 -2.31 18.32
N LEU A 220 13.81 -1.17 18.77
CA LEU A 220 14.51 0.11 18.84
C LEU A 220 15.51 0.17 20.02
N GLY A 221 15.58 -0.85 20.88
CA GLY A 221 16.42 -0.84 22.06
C GLY A 221 15.89 0.04 23.19
N LEU A 222 14.59 0.35 23.17
CA LEU A 222 13.88 1.00 24.27
C LEU A 222 13.55 -0.03 25.34
N LEU A 223 13.67 0.38 26.60
CA LEU A 223 13.54 -0.48 27.76
C LEU A 223 12.37 -0.02 28.64
N ASN A 224 11.92 -0.93 29.50
CA ASN A 224 10.95 -0.59 30.53
C ASN A 224 11.49 0.50 31.44
N SER A 225 10.64 1.49 31.74
CA SER A 225 10.95 2.68 32.55
C SER A 225 11.76 3.77 31.82
N ASP A 226 12.02 3.62 30.53
CA ASP A 226 12.47 4.74 29.70
C ASP A 226 11.36 5.79 29.62
N ILE A 227 11.73 7.07 29.64
CA ILE A 227 10.82 8.20 29.41
C ILE A 227 11.16 8.80 28.06
N LEU A 228 10.25 8.69 27.11
CA LEU A 228 10.39 9.26 25.77
C LEU A 228 9.92 10.71 25.77
N LEU A 229 10.85 11.63 25.52
CA LEU A 229 10.59 13.07 25.53
C LEU A 229 10.28 13.60 24.14
N ARG A 230 11.14 13.27 23.17
CA ARG A 230 11.09 13.82 21.81
C ARG A 230 11.38 12.78 20.75
N ILE A 231 10.82 13.00 19.57
CA ILE A 231 11.13 12.26 18.36
C ILE A 231 11.46 13.25 17.25
N ASN A 232 12.67 13.19 16.71
CA ASN A 232 13.17 14.11 15.68
C ASN A 232 13.01 15.60 16.05
N GLY A 233 13.20 15.93 17.33
CA GLY A 233 13.05 17.29 17.85
C GLY A 233 11.60 17.74 18.09
N LEU A 234 10.60 16.88 17.85
CA LEU A 234 9.21 17.13 18.19
C LEU A 234 8.91 16.65 19.62
N ASP A 235 8.37 17.54 20.44
CA ASP A 235 7.97 17.23 21.82
C ASP A 235 6.75 16.31 21.88
N LEU A 236 6.82 15.28 22.72
CA LEU A 236 5.70 14.38 22.99
C LEU A 236 4.92 14.80 24.24
N SER A 237 4.38 16.03 24.24
CA SER A 237 3.63 16.59 25.37
C SER A 237 2.17 16.13 25.46
N GLY A 238 1.73 15.22 24.59
CA GLY A 238 0.34 14.72 24.58
C GLY A 238 0.04 13.71 23.47
N PRO A 239 -1.16 13.10 23.48
CA PRO A 239 -1.60 12.14 22.47
C PRO A 239 -1.60 12.72 21.04
N GLU A 240 -1.98 13.99 20.89
CA GLU A 240 -2.04 14.69 19.60
C GLU A 240 -0.64 14.80 18.98
N ALA A 241 0.36 15.13 19.80
CA ALA A 241 1.75 15.22 19.38
C ALA A 241 2.30 13.88 18.87
N ALA A 242 1.86 12.75 19.45
CA ALA A 242 2.23 11.42 18.99
C ALA A 242 1.69 11.11 17.58
N VAL A 243 0.44 11.50 17.30
CA VAL A 243 -0.17 11.32 15.96
C VAL A 243 0.53 12.17 14.91
N GLN A 244 0.82 13.43 15.24
CA GLN A 244 1.56 14.34 14.36
C GLN A 244 2.95 13.81 14.05
N THR A 245 3.65 13.33 15.08
CA THR A 245 4.98 12.73 14.96
C THR A 245 4.95 11.51 14.05
N MET A 246 4.00 10.60 14.22
CA MET A 246 3.86 9.41 13.37
C MET A 246 3.68 9.76 11.89
N SER A 247 2.94 10.83 11.60
CA SER A 247 2.75 11.32 10.24
C SER A 247 4.05 11.89 9.67
N ALA A 248 4.80 12.64 10.48
CA ALA A 248 6.11 13.17 10.10
C ALA A 248 7.15 12.07 9.83
N LEU A 249 7.09 10.95 10.56
CA LEU A 249 7.99 9.81 10.38
C LEU A 249 7.83 9.08 9.03
N LYS A 250 6.71 9.25 8.33
CA LYS A 250 6.48 8.61 7.03
C LYS A 250 7.44 9.16 5.98
N GLY A 251 8.31 8.30 5.45
CA GLY A 251 9.23 8.63 4.37
C GLY A 251 10.57 9.21 4.81
N MET A 252 10.80 9.39 6.12
CA MET A 252 12.11 9.78 6.64
C MET A 252 13.09 8.60 6.60
N LYS A 253 14.40 8.90 6.49
CA LYS A 253 15.49 7.90 6.50
C LYS A 253 16.28 7.88 7.81
N LYS A 254 16.07 8.87 8.68
CA LYS A 254 16.72 9.00 9.98
C LYS A 254 15.68 9.28 11.04
N ILE A 255 15.86 8.71 12.21
CA ILE A 255 15.03 8.93 13.40
C ILE A 255 15.97 9.24 14.55
N ASN A 256 15.67 10.27 15.34
CA ASN A 256 16.34 10.54 16.61
C ASN A 256 15.31 10.50 17.74
N LEU A 257 15.61 9.78 18.82
CA LEU A 257 14.76 9.68 20.00
C LEU A 257 15.48 10.27 21.19
N ASP A 258 14.90 11.26 21.85
CA ASP A 258 15.42 11.75 23.12
C ASP A 258 14.66 11.08 24.26
N ILE A 259 15.40 10.39 25.12
CA ILE A 259 14.85 9.66 26.25
C ILE A 259 15.57 9.99 27.56
N ILE A 260 14.90 9.73 28.67
CA ILE A 260 15.54 9.63 29.99
C ILE A 260 15.59 8.16 30.36
N ARG A 261 16.81 7.64 30.59
CA ARG A 261 17.06 6.27 31.06
C ARG A 261 17.80 6.33 32.37
N ALA A 262 17.26 5.66 33.40
CA ALA A 262 17.82 5.67 34.76
C ALA A 262 18.14 7.09 35.28
N GLY A 263 17.30 8.07 34.94
CA GLY A 263 17.48 9.48 35.35
C GLY A 263 18.46 10.30 34.51
N SER A 264 19.13 9.70 33.53
CA SER A 264 20.05 10.41 32.62
C SER A 264 19.39 10.66 31.26
N SER A 265 19.53 11.88 30.74
CA SER A 265 19.06 12.21 29.39
C SER A 265 20.01 11.64 28.34
N MET A 266 19.47 10.99 27.32
CA MET A 266 20.22 10.42 26.20
C MET A 266 19.46 10.54 24.88
N SER A 267 20.19 10.55 23.77
CA SER A 267 19.64 10.67 22.42
C SER A 267 20.02 9.41 21.64
N LEU A 268 19.05 8.75 21.00
CA LEU A 268 19.24 7.51 20.24
C LEU A 268 18.99 7.80 18.76
N GLY A 269 20.05 7.71 17.96
CA GLY A 269 20.00 7.94 16.52
C GLY A 269 19.82 6.63 15.75
N TYR A 270 18.91 6.64 14.78
CA TYR A 270 18.62 5.51 13.92
C TYR A 270 18.72 5.91 12.45
N GLN A 271 19.37 5.05 11.66
CA GLN A 271 19.42 5.17 10.21
C GLN A 271 18.72 3.95 9.59
N MET A 272 17.88 4.21 8.59
CA MET A 272 17.19 3.17 7.84
C MET A 272 17.99 2.79 6.59
N GLU A 273 18.21 1.48 6.42
CA GLU A 273 18.79 0.86 5.21
C GLU A 273 17.78 0.01 4.45
#